data_AF-A0A822G7Q1-F1
#
_entry.id   AF-A0A822G7Q1-F1
#
_cell.length_a   1.000
_cell.length_b   1.000
_cell.length_c   1.000
_cell.angle_alpha   90.00
_cell.angle_beta   90.00
_cell.angle_gamma   90.00
#
_symmetry.space_group_name_H-M   'P 1'
#
loop_
_entity.id
_entity.type
_entity.pdbx_description
1 polymer ?
#
loop_
_entity_poly.entity_id
_entity_poly.type
_entity_poly.pdbx_seq_one_letter_code
_entity_poly.pdbx_strand_id
1 'polypeptide(L)'
;MEVSSNLHKYNEPIRIELRSSSTLDQLWSLLLDTTRKIGQRGYRVCLLKYDEWLVIDYTTSYLLHISKDGKVKARRSYKPTVHNAVLFGSNILATRTTNCLNFYRI
;
A
#
# COMPACT_ATOMS: atom_id res chain seq x y z
N MET A 1 -27.73 30.49 -16.74
CA MET A 1 -27.85 29.03 -16.62
C MET A 1 -26.43 28.50 -16.49
N GLU A 2 -25.88 28.53 -15.28
CA GLU A 2 -24.53 28.04 -15.00
C GLU A 2 -24.64 26.59 -14.55
N VAL A 3 -24.10 25.67 -15.33
CA VAL A 3 -23.91 24.28 -14.92
C VAL A 3 -22.60 24.24 -14.14
N SER A 4 -22.67 24.47 -12.83
CA SER A 4 -21.56 24.13 -11.95
C SER A 4 -21.50 22.60 -11.86
N SER A 5 -20.47 22.02 -12.46
CA SER A 5 -20.17 20.60 -12.34
C SER A 5 -19.73 20.32 -10.90
N ASN A 6 -20.68 19.89 -10.07
CA ASN A 6 -20.41 19.29 -8.77
C ASN A 6 -19.67 17.96 -8.98
N LEU A 7 -18.36 18.03 -9.21
CA LEU A 7 -17.45 16.90 -9.03
C LEU A 7 -17.35 16.63 -7.54
N HIS A 8 -18.33 15.91 -6.99
CA HIS A 8 -18.18 15.27 -5.70
C HIS A 8 -16.94 14.39 -5.73
N LYS A 9 -15.92 14.84 -5.02
CA LYS A 9 -14.64 14.18 -4.84
C LYS A 9 -14.84 13.07 -3.81
N TYR A 10 -15.49 11.98 -4.21
CA TYR A 10 -15.71 10.83 -3.34
C TYR A 10 -14.37 10.17 -3.02
N ASN A 11 -13.94 10.32 -1.76
CA ASN A 11 -12.83 9.58 -1.18
C ASN A 11 -13.41 8.24 -0.70
N GLU A 12 -13.42 7.23 -1.57
CA GLU A 12 -13.82 5.89 -1.14
C GLU A 12 -12.65 5.21 -0.42
N PRO A 13 -12.88 4.60 0.76
CA PRO A 13 -11.86 3.82 1.44
C PRO A 13 -11.49 2.60 0.58
N ILE A 14 -10.22 2.22 0.60
CA ILE A 14 -9.75 1.07 -0.16
C ILE A 14 -9.63 -0.11 0.77
N ARG A 15 -10.27 -1.22 0.38
CA ARG A 15 -10.19 -2.49 1.10
C ARG A 15 -9.02 -3.33 0.59
N ILE A 16 -8.19 -3.78 1.52
CA ILE A 16 -7.16 -4.81 1.29
C ILE A 16 -7.64 -6.07 2.00
N GLU A 17 -7.57 -7.21 1.31
CA GLU A 17 -7.97 -8.50 1.85
C GLU A 17 -6.83 -9.49 1.66
N LEU A 18 -6.55 -10.27 2.70
CA LEU A 18 -5.82 -11.53 2.55
C LEU A 18 -6.84 -12.66 2.48
N ARG A 19 -6.72 -13.48 1.45
CA ARG A 19 -7.55 -14.66 1.25
C ARG A 19 -6.69 -15.90 1.15
N SER A 20 -7.21 -17.01 1.65
CA SER A 20 -6.67 -18.34 1.39
C SER A 20 -6.79 -18.62 -0.12
N SER A 21 -5.72 -19.04 -0.79
CA SER A 21 -5.81 -19.39 -2.22
C SER A 21 -6.49 -20.75 -2.46
N SER A 22 -6.52 -21.62 -1.45
CA SER A 22 -7.14 -22.95 -1.56
C SER A 22 -8.64 -22.92 -1.28
N THR A 23 -9.09 -22.08 -0.34
CA THR A 23 -10.51 -22.00 0.06
C THR A 23 -11.20 -20.70 -0.35
N LEU A 24 -10.43 -19.68 -0.75
CA LEU A 24 -10.90 -18.30 -1.03
C LEU A 24 -11.45 -17.56 0.20
N ASP A 25 -11.40 -18.18 1.37
CA ASP A 25 -11.81 -17.59 2.64
C ASP A 25 -10.98 -16.35 2.95
N GLN A 26 -11.65 -15.31 3.43
CA GLN A 26 -10.99 -14.11 3.92
C GLN A 26 -10.33 -14.40 5.26
N LEU A 27 -9.00 -14.36 5.30
CA LEU A 27 -8.21 -14.51 6.52
C LEU A 27 -8.24 -13.22 7.34
N TRP A 28 -8.11 -12.08 6.67
CA TRP A 28 -8.33 -10.75 7.26
C TRP A 28 -8.66 -9.72 6.18
N SER A 29 -9.25 -8.60 6.59
CA SER A 29 -9.43 -7.42 5.76
C SER A 29 -9.11 -6.14 6.52
N LEU A 30 -8.64 -5.14 5.78
CA LEU A 30 -8.28 -3.82 6.29
C LEU A 30 -8.87 -2.77 5.36
N LEU A 31 -9.58 -1.80 5.94
CA LEU A 31 -9.98 -0.58 5.24
C LEU A 31 -8.91 0.48 5.45
N LEU A 32 -8.41 1.04 4.35
CA LEU A 32 -7.52 2.18 4.36
C LEU A 32 -8.33 3.42 4.00
N ASP A 33 -8.29 4.43 4.88
CA ASP A 33 -8.82 5.75 4.56
C ASP A 33 -7.89 6.45 3.58
N THR A 34 -8.35 6.62 2.34
CA THR A 34 -7.57 7.17 1.24
C THR A 34 -8.26 8.41 0.70
N THR A 35 -7.50 9.45 0.37
CA THR A 35 -8.02 10.66 -0.27
C THR A 35 -7.98 10.58 -1.79
N ARG A 36 -8.18 9.38 -2.35
CA ARG A 36 -7.77 9.09 -3.71
C ARG A 36 -8.81 9.54 -4.73
N LYS A 37 -8.33 10.10 -5.84
CA LYS A 37 -9.16 10.38 -7.01
C LYS A 37 -9.32 9.12 -7.85
N ILE A 38 -10.50 8.92 -8.43
CA ILE A 38 -10.78 7.88 -9.41
C ILE A 38 -9.70 7.91 -10.52
N GLY A 39 -9.11 6.76 -10.82
CA GLY A 39 -8.11 6.60 -11.90
C GLY A 39 -6.63 6.75 -11.51
N GLN A 40 -6.28 7.03 -10.24
CA GLN A 40 -4.87 7.06 -9.81
C GLN A 40 -4.23 5.65 -9.77
N ARG A 41 -2.88 5.58 -9.73
CA ARG A 41 -2.08 4.33 -9.76
C ARG A 41 -2.10 3.58 -8.43
N GLY A 42 -2.25 2.25 -8.49
CA GLY A 42 -2.62 1.32 -7.41
C GLY A 42 -1.64 1.20 -6.24
N TYR A 43 -2.09 0.54 -5.18
CA TYR A 43 -1.20 0.07 -4.11
C TYR A 43 -0.28 -1.03 -4.63
N ARG A 44 0.93 -1.09 -4.08
CA ARG A 44 1.82 -2.26 -4.22
C ARG A 44 1.99 -2.92 -2.86
N VAL A 45 2.20 -4.22 -2.86
CA VAL A 45 2.35 -5.00 -1.62
C VAL A 45 3.61 -5.85 -1.73
N CYS A 46 4.38 -5.91 -0.66
CA CYS A 46 5.52 -6.80 -0.49
C CYS A 46 5.33 -7.59 0.80
N LEU A 47 5.50 -8.91 0.73
CA LEU A 47 5.59 -9.75 1.92
C LEU A 47 6.94 -9.47 2.61
N LEU A 48 6.89 -9.32 3.93
CA LEU A 48 8.04 -9.20 4.81
C LEU A 48 8.20 -10.50 5.61
N LYS A 49 9.23 -10.55 6.45
CA LYS A 49 9.38 -11.62 7.46
C LYS A 49 8.16 -11.70 8.38
N TYR A 50 7.94 -12.88 8.96
CA TYR A 50 6.90 -13.17 9.95
C TYR A 50 5.47 -12.95 9.43
N ASP A 51 5.27 -13.18 8.13
CA ASP A 51 3.99 -12.98 7.43
C ASP A 51 3.44 -11.56 7.60
N GLU A 52 4.32 -10.56 7.65
CA GLU A 52 3.91 -9.16 7.68
C GLU A 52 3.96 -8.57 6.26
N TRP A 53 3.31 -7.43 6.04
CA TRP A 53 3.25 -6.81 4.72
C TRP A 53 3.68 -5.36 4.73
N LEU A 54 4.38 -4.96 3.69
CA LEU A 54 4.61 -3.57 3.34
C LEU A 54 3.67 -3.19 2.20
N VAL A 55 2.72 -2.30 2.48
CA VAL A 55 1.84 -1.71 1.48
C VAL A 55 2.35 -0.33 1.11
N ILE A 56 2.51 -0.09 -0.18
CA ILE A 56 3.04 1.14 -0.75
C ILE A 56 1.87 1.87 -1.41
N ASP A 57 1.57 3.05 -0.90
CA ASP A 57 0.67 3.99 -1.56
C ASP A 57 1.47 4.86 -2.53
N TYR A 58 1.39 4.54 -3.83
CA TYR A 58 2.03 5.33 -4.89
C TYR A 58 1.55 6.78 -4.87
N THR A 59 0.27 7.02 -4.57
CA THR A 59 -0.37 8.33 -4.71
C THR A 59 0.09 9.27 -3.61
N THR A 60 0.07 8.77 -2.37
CA THR A 60 0.39 9.59 -1.19
C THR A 60 1.85 9.44 -0.76
N SER A 61 2.60 8.52 -1.39
CA SER A 61 3.98 8.16 -1.02
C SER A 61 4.10 7.72 0.45
N TYR A 62 3.06 7.05 0.96
CA TYR A 62 3.09 6.43 2.28
C TYR A 62 3.43 4.95 2.17
N LEU A 63 4.21 4.49 3.14
CA LEU A 63 4.48 3.10 3.43
C LEU A 63 3.67 2.70 4.66
N LEU A 64 2.91 1.63 4.52
CA LEU A 64 2.08 1.04 5.57
C LEU A 64 2.65 -0.33 5.91
N HIS A 65 3.02 -0.51 7.18
CA HIS A 65 3.43 -1.81 7.71
C HIS A 65 2.20 -2.48 8.32
N ILE A 66 1.80 -3.60 7.75
CA ILE A 66 0.66 -4.41 8.18
C ILE A 66 1.18 -5.67 8.86
N SER A 67 0.68 -5.99 10.06
CA SER A 67 0.97 -7.21 10.79
C SER A 67 0.34 -8.43 10.15
N LYS A 68 0.76 -9.64 10.55
CA LYS A 68 0.22 -10.93 10.10
C LYS A 68 -1.31 -11.09 10.22
N ASP A 69 -1.93 -10.36 11.15
CA ASP A 69 -3.37 -10.36 11.43
C ASP A 69 -4.11 -9.17 10.77
N GLY A 70 -3.48 -8.47 9.84
CA GLY A 70 -4.14 -7.42 9.04
C GLY A 70 -4.25 -6.06 9.73
N LYS A 71 -3.49 -5.80 10.80
CA LYS A 71 -3.51 -4.51 11.51
C LYS A 71 -2.37 -3.60 11.06
N VAL A 72 -2.64 -2.30 10.96
CA VAL A 72 -1.57 -1.32 10.68
C VAL A 72 -0.69 -1.15 11.91
N LYS A 73 0.56 -1.60 11.82
CA LYS A 73 1.61 -1.40 12.84
C LYS A 73 2.21 -0.01 12.75
N ALA A 74 2.46 0.45 11.52
CA ALA A 74 3.07 1.74 11.28
C ALA A 74 2.64 2.34 9.95
N ARG A 75 2.60 3.67 9.91
CA ARG A 75 2.44 4.47 8.70
C ARG A 75 3.57 5.48 8.65
N ARG A 76 4.28 5.54 7.52
CA ARG A 76 5.42 6.44 7.32
C ARG A 76 5.34 7.08 5.95
N SER A 77 5.54 8.40 5.88
CA SER A 77 5.76 9.07 4.61
C SER A 77 7.16 8.73 4.11
N TYR A 78 7.32 8.66 2.80
CA TYR A 78 8.59 8.40 2.16
C TYR A 78 8.76 9.32 0.96
N LYS A 79 9.93 9.96 0.84
CA LYS A 79 10.28 10.81 -0.30
C LYS A 79 11.69 10.45 -0.78
N PRO A 80 11.91 10.25 -2.10
CA PRO A 80 10.96 10.37 -3.22
C PRO A 80 9.97 9.20 -3.32
N THR A 81 8.86 9.36 -4.06
CA THR A 81 7.78 8.36 -4.19
C THR A 81 8.32 6.96 -4.49
N VAL A 82 7.89 5.98 -3.68
CA VAL A 82 8.20 4.57 -3.88
C VAL A 82 7.23 3.99 -4.90
N HIS A 83 7.78 3.40 -5.96
CA HIS A 83 7.02 2.75 -7.03
C HIS A 83 6.85 1.26 -6.81
N ASN A 84 7.83 0.65 -6.15
CA ASN A 84 7.82 -0.78 -5.84
C ASN A 84 8.75 -1.09 -4.68
N ALA A 85 8.52 -2.22 -4.01
CA ALA A 85 9.48 -2.82 -3.11
C ALA A 85 9.45 -4.33 -3.23
N VAL A 86 10.60 -4.96 -2.98
CA VAL A 86 10.74 -6.41 -2.94
C VAL A 86 11.70 -6.77 -1.81
N LEU A 87 11.40 -7.88 -1.13
CA LEU A 87 12.33 -8.47 -0.18
C LEU A 87 13.36 -9.29 -0.96
N PHE A 88 14.63 -8.92 -0.82
CA PHE A 88 15.78 -9.63 -1.35
C PHE A 88 16.44 -10.44 -0.24
N GLY A 89 16.50 -11.76 -0.41
CA GLY A 89 16.95 -12.66 0.64
C GLY A 89 16.06 -12.58 1.89
N SER A 90 16.66 -12.70 3.07
CA SER A 90 15.90 -12.69 4.32
C SER A 90 15.83 -11.30 4.97
N ASN A 91 16.73 -10.37 4.66
CA ASN A 91 16.92 -9.17 5.50
C ASN A 91 17.21 -7.90 4.71
N ILE A 92 16.99 -7.89 3.40
CA ILE A 92 17.19 -6.69 2.57
C ILE A 92 15.90 -6.33 1.89
N LEU A 93 15.35 -5.16 2.21
CA LEU A 93 14.25 -4.56 1.46
C LEU A 93 14.83 -3.67 0.37
N ALA A 94 14.61 -4.04 -0.89
CA ALA A 94 14.94 -3.19 -2.03
C ALA A 94 13.71 -2.38 -2.42
N THR A 95 13.85 -1.05 -2.50
CA THR A 95 12.78 -0.16 -2.98
C THR A 95 13.21 0.53 -4.26
N ARG A 96 12.29 0.63 -5.21
CA ARG A 96 12.44 1.46 -6.40
C ARG A 96 11.70 2.75 -6.20
N THR A 97 12.41 3.86 -6.29
CA THR A 97 11.84 5.21 -6.28
C THR A 97 11.86 5.82 -7.68
N THR A 98 11.35 7.04 -7.84
CA THR A 98 11.47 7.79 -9.09
C THR A 98 12.91 7.97 -9.54
N ASN A 99 13.85 8.10 -8.60
CA ASN A 99 15.20 8.57 -8.89
C ASN A 99 16.26 7.47 -8.76
N CYS A 100 16.03 6.45 -7.91
CA CYS A 100 17.03 5.44 -7.58
C CYS A 100 16.44 4.14 -7.03
N LEU A 101 17.31 3.14 -6.89
CA LEU A 101 17.10 1.95 -6.08
C LEU A 101 17.74 2.16 -4.70
N ASN A 102 16.98 1.92 -3.64
CA ASN A 102 17.47 1.97 -2.26
C ASN A 102 17.40 0.56 -1.65
N PHE A 103 18.39 0.23 -0.82
CA PHE A 103 18.46 -1.04 -0.10
C PHE A 103 18.47 -0.76 1.40
N TYR A 104 17.56 -1.41 2.13
CA TYR A 104 17.43 -1.29 3.57
C TYR A 104 17.64 -2.63 4.23
N ARG A 105 18.40 -2.65 5.33
CA ARG A 105 18.52 -3.84 6.18
C ARG A 105 17.33 -3.91 7.14
N ILE A 106 16.66 -5.06 7.21
CA ILE A 106 15.47 -5.30 8.05
C ILE A 106 15.60 -6.58 8.90
#